data_AF-A0A0B3AKF8-F1
#
_entry.id   AF-A0A0B3AKF8-F1
#
_cell.length_a   1.000
_cell.length_b   1.000
_cell.length_c   1.000
_cell.angle_alpha   90.00
_cell.angle_beta   90.00
_cell.angle_gamma   90.00
#
_symmetry.space_group_name_H-M   'P 1'
#
loop_
_entity.id
_entity.type
_entity.pdbx_description
1 polymer ?
#
loop_
_entity_poly.entity_id
_entity_poly.type
_entity_poly.pdbx_seq_one_letter_code
_entity_poly.pdbx_strand_id
1 'polypeptide(L)'
;MVFTETGTEIALHAGTSCSSGTCGAGIAQNPVQSLTPEDQRMLAAFRPETVEAAVKKTIETYKLFSYTDKILVACSGGKDSTVILHMLKKFGYAIEAITVNAHIGCYTDENLRNLREMCAKIDVKLHEISFRKEFGKSLCYIQSILKAKGYDYKNCHTCGVLRRYLLNKYSKPLHPDVIVTGHNLDDEAQAVMMNLFRGNLQVCARIGPKTGMVHDSKTDHNSATKKKFVQRVKPLYFVRESDVVKYSKLHNFPVYYGECPCSSDTYRREMKDMFKSFGEQRDEVKEHIIKSFISISEPLKAHFMQAEGGAIQECLICGEPSSKDICNTCALLAKLRDNKIIKS
;
A
#
# COMPACT_ATOMS: atom_id res chain seq x y z
N MET A 1 5.07 -3.33 59.59
CA MET A 1 5.51 -2.00 60.09
C MET A 1 6.90 -1.74 59.51
N VAL A 2 6.96 -0.80 58.58
CA VAL A 2 7.98 0.21 58.26
C VAL A 2 7.75 0.57 56.80
N PHE A 3 7.15 1.74 56.61
CA PHE A 3 7.10 2.49 55.35
C PHE A 3 8.33 3.40 55.29
N THR A 4 8.89 3.57 54.08
CA THR A 4 9.29 4.85 53.44
C THR A 4 9.74 4.50 52.01
N GLU A 5 8.98 4.85 50.97
CA GLU A 5 9.00 6.10 50.21
C GLU A 5 10.29 6.33 49.40
N THR A 6 10.24 5.95 48.11
CA THR A 6 10.55 6.83 46.97
C THR A 6 10.05 6.14 45.71
N GLY A 7 8.97 6.69 45.15
CA GLY A 7 8.27 6.15 44.00
C GLY A 7 9.02 6.38 42.69
N THR A 8 9.12 5.33 41.89
CA THR A 8 9.06 5.43 40.43
C THR A 8 8.49 4.11 39.92
N GLU A 9 7.16 4.01 39.86
CA GLU A 9 6.50 2.93 39.13
C GLU A 9 6.83 3.09 37.64
N ILE A 10 7.65 2.19 37.13
CA ILE A 10 7.79 1.97 35.70
C ILE A 10 6.47 1.35 35.24
N ALA A 11 5.55 2.20 34.78
CA ALA A 11 4.35 1.77 34.09
C ALA A 11 4.77 1.09 32.79
N LEU A 12 4.89 -0.24 32.84
CA LEU A 12 4.86 -1.11 31.68
C LEU A 12 3.51 -0.90 31.01
N HIS A 13 3.45 0.00 30.02
CA HIS A 13 2.34 0.05 29.08
C HIS A 13 2.30 -1.27 28.33
N ALA A 14 1.50 -2.21 28.85
CA ALA A 14 1.05 -3.38 28.14
C ALA A 14 0.35 -2.90 26.87
N GLY A 15 1.05 -3.05 25.74
CA GLY A 15 0.47 -2.82 24.43
C GLY A 15 -0.83 -3.60 24.31
N THR A 16 -1.88 -2.91 23.86
CA THR A 16 -3.19 -3.47 23.60
C THR A 16 -3.06 -4.64 22.63
N SER A 17 -2.99 -5.83 23.21
CA SER A 17 -3.13 -7.08 22.50
C SER A 17 -4.55 -7.13 21.96
N CYS A 18 -4.67 -7.43 20.67
CA CYS A 18 -5.93 -7.70 20.01
C CYS A 18 -6.41 -9.09 20.50
N SER A 19 -6.86 -9.17 21.74
CA SER A 19 -7.35 -10.38 22.40
C SER A 19 -8.65 -10.12 23.13
N SER A 20 -9.65 -9.65 22.39
CA SER A 20 -11.07 -9.78 22.77
C SER A 20 -11.90 -9.53 21.51
N GLY A 21 -12.80 -10.47 21.22
CA GLY A 21 -13.68 -10.44 20.04
C GLY A 21 -14.82 -9.41 20.14
N THR A 22 -14.61 -8.30 20.85
CA THR A 22 -15.58 -7.21 20.95
C THR A 22 -15.03 -6.00 20.18
N CYS A 23 -15.67 -5.66 19.06
CA CYS A 23 -15.37 -4.40 18.37
C CYS A 23 -15.63 -3.26 19.34
N GLY A 24 -14.61 -2.45 19.64
CA GLY A 24 -14.81 -1.19 20.35
C GLY A 24 -15.82 -0.32 19.59
N ALA A 25 -16.63 0.45 20.32
CA ALA A 25 -17.70 1.28 19.78
C ALA A 25 -17.27 2.23 18.65
N GLY A 26 -15.98 2.58 18.54
CA GLY A 26 -15.44 3.45 17.49
C GLY A 26 -15.22 2.79 16.11
N ILE A 27 -15.31 1.46 15.99
CA ILE A 27 -15.11 0.75 14.71
C ILE A 27 -16.37 0.01 14.26
N ALA A 28 -17.26 -0.36 15.19
CA ALA A 28 -18.34 -1.31 14.91
C ALA A 28 -19.45 -0.79 13.97
N GLN A 29 -19.57 0.53 13.80
CA GLN A 29 -20.54 1.14 12.89
C GLN A 29 -19.94 2.47 12.43
N ASN A 30 -19.34 2.52 11.23
CA ASN A 30 -19.05 3.80 10.59
C ASN A 30 -20.19 4.10 9.61
N PRO A 31 -21.27 4.78 10.02
CA PRO A 31 -22.02 5.56 9.04
C PRO A 31 -21.02 6.49 8.37
N VAL A 32 -21.19 6.76 7.06
CA VAL A 32 -20.42 7.76 6.32
C VAL A 32 -20.17 8.95 7.25
N GLN A 33 -18.90 9.21 7.63
CA GLN A 33 -18.59 10.24 8.61
C GLN A 33 -19.24 11.54 8.14
N SER A 34 -20.15 12.08 8.94
CA SER A 34 -20.85 13.32 8.60
C SER A 34 -19.84 14.45 8.46
N LEU A 35 -20.03 15.29 7.44
CA LEU A 35 -19.15 16.43 7.19
C LEU A 35 -19.20 17.37 8.41
N THR A 36 -18.04 17.62 9.00
CA THR A 36 -17.93 18.62 10.07
C THR A 36 -18.10 20.04 9.49
N PRO A 37 -18.38 21.06 10.32
CA PRO A 37 -18.38 22.45 9.85
C PRO A 37 -17.06 22.87 9.20
N GLU A 38 -15.93 22.30 9.65
CA GLU A 38 -14.62 22.50 9.04
C GLU A 38 -14.54 21.86 7.65
N ASP A 39 -15.06 20.64 7.50
CA ASP A 39 -15.15 19.97 6.20
C ASP A 39 -15.98 20.77 5.21
N GLN A 40 -17.12 21.31 5.64
CA GLN A 40 -17.98 22.14 4.79
C GLN A 40 -17.25 23.40 4.30
N ARG A 41 -16.47 24.07 5.16
CA ARG A 41 -15.65 25.22 4.78
C ARG A 41 -14.56 24.83 3.79
N MET A 42 -13.84 23.74 4.05
CA MET A 42 -12.79 23.23 3.16
C MET A 42 -13.33 22.86 1.78
N LEU A 43 -14.54 22.28 1.72
CA LEU A 43 -15.15 21.84 0.48
C LEU A 43 -15.73 22.99 -0.37
N ALA A 44 -16.13 24.12 0.24
CA ALA A 44 -16.70 25.26 -0.50
C ALA A 44 -15.75 25.83 -1.58
N ALA A 45 -14.45 25.89 -1.27
CA ALA A 45 -13.42 26.36 -2.20
C ALA A 45 -12.79 25.22 -3.04
N PHE A 46 -13.08 23.96 -2.71
CA PHE A 46 -12.49 22.82 -3.40
C PHE A 46 -13.09 22.65 -4.80
N ARG A 47 -12.27 22.22 -5.76
CA ARG A 47 -12.65 21.98 -7.15
C ARG A 47 -12.20 20.57 -7.54
N PRO A 48 -13.10 19.56 -7.58
CA PRO A 48 -12.70 18.18 -7.88
C PRO A 48 -12.06 18.02 -9.27
N GLU A 49 -12.38 18.91 -10.21
CA GLU A 49 -11.86 18.91 -11.57
C GLU A 49 -10.34 19.11 -11.60
N THR A 50 -9.76 19.82 -10.63
CA THR A 50 -8.31 20.03 -10.57
C THR A 50 -7.58 18.72 -10.24
N VAL A 51 -8.15 17.92 -9.35
CA VAL A 51 -7.64 16.59 -9.01
C VAL A 51 -7.80 15.65 -10.20
N GLU A 52 -8.96 15.65 -10.85
CA GLU A 52 -9.20 14.84 -12.04
C GLU A 52 -8.25 15.19 -13.19
N ALA A 53 -8.00 16.48 -13.42
CA ALA A 53 -7.03 16.97 -14.39
C ALA A 53 -5.60 16.54 -14.04
N ALA A 54 -5.21 16.60 -12.77
CA ALA A 54 -3.89 16.14 -12.31
C ALA A 54 -3.70 14.63 -12.55
N VAL A 55 -4.73 13.83 -12.29
CA VAL A 55 -4.71 12.38 -12.56
C VAL A 55 -4.59 12.10 -14.06
N LYS A 56 -5.43 12.72 -14.90
CA LYS A 56 -5.35 12.58 -16.37
C LYS A 56 -3.97 12.99 -16.90
N LYS A 57 -3.46 14.14 -16.47
CA LYS A 57 -2.12 14.63 -16.83
C LYS A 57 -1.03 13.64 -16.42
N THR A 58 -1.15 13.00 -15.25
CA THR A 58 -0.19 11.99 -14.79
C THR A 58 -0.24 10.73 -15.68
N ILE A 59 -1.45 10.26 -16.01
CA ILE A 59 -1.64 9.11 -16.92
C ILE A 59 -1.01 9.39 -18.28
N GLU A 60 -1.27 10.56 -18.87
CA GLU A 60 -0.77 10.97 -20.18
C GLU A 60 0.75 11.17 -20.19
N THR A 61 1.27 11.98 -19.25
CA THR A 61 2.70 12.35 -19.17
C THR A 61 3.59 11.12 -19.04
N TYR A 62 3.19 10.17 -18.19
CA TYR A 62 3.97 8.96 -17.91
C TYR A 62 3.52 7.77 -18.75
N LYS A 63 2.54 7.94 -19.65
CA LYS A 63 1.95 6.87 -20.47
C LYS A 63 1.58 5.65 -19.62
N LEU A 64 0.85 5.87 -18.52
CA LEU A 64 0.60 4.81 -17.53
C LEU A 64 -0.19 3.64 -18.11
N PHE A 65 -1.19 3.95 -18.95
CA PHE A 65 -2.07 3.04 -19.69
C PHE A 65 -2.94 3.86 -20.65
N SER A 66 -3.77 3.18 -21.43
CA SER A 66 -4.67 3.68 -22.46
C SER A 66 -6.07 3.09 -22.30
N TYR A 67 -7.04 3.56 -23.10
CA TYR A 67 -8.42 3.06 -23.05
C TYR A 67 -8.59 1.61 -23.53
N THR A 68 -7.61 1.06 -24.25
CA THR A 68 -7.64 -0.33 -24.70
C THR A 68 -7.08 -1.32 -23.68
N ASP A 69 -6.40 -0.81 -22.64
CA ASP A 69 -5.76 -1.65 -21.63
C ASP A 69 -6.78 -2.18 -20.63
N LYS A 70 -6.61 -3.44 -20.22
CA LYS A 70 -7.32 -4.04 -19.10
C LYS A 70 -6.68 -3.63 -17.79
N ILE A 71 -7.40 -2.82 -17.01
CA ILE A 71 -6.87 -2.25 -15.77
C ILE A 71 -7.42 -3.00 -14.56
N LEU A 72 -6.51 -3.40 -13.67
CA LEU A 72 -6.87 -3.97 -12.37
C LEU A 72 -6.51 -3.00 -11.23
N VAL A 73 -7.51 -2.46 -10.53
CA VAL A 73 -7.31 -1.51 -9.43
C VAL A 73 -7.12 -2.25 -8.12
N ALA A 74 -5.95 -2.12 -7.50
CA ALA A 74 -5.66 -2.70 -6.19
C ALA A 74 -6.26 -1.84 -5.08
N CYS A 75 -7.34 -2.33 -4.48
CA CYS A 75 -8.14 -1.63 -3.48
C CYS A 75 -7.83 -2.12 -2.07
N SER A 76 -7.44 -1.21 -1.18
CA SER A 76 -7.29 -1.50 0.25
C SER A 76 -8.61 -1.33 1.04
N GLY A 77 -9.62 -0.74 0.40
CA GLY A 77 -10.87 -0.27 1.03
C GLY A 77 -10.75 1.11 1.68
N GLY A 78 -9.56 1.72 1.64
CA GLY A 78 -9.35 3.10 2.10
C GLY A 78 -9.61 4.15 1.01
N LYS A 79 -9.69 5.40 1.45
CA LYS A 79 -9.98 6.60 0.63
C LYS A 79 -9.21 6.67 -0.69
N ASP A 80 -7.90 6.48 -0.67
CA ASP A 80 -7.05 6.72 -1.85
C ASP A 80 -7.36 5.73 -2.98
N SER A 81 -7.50 4.45 -2.62
CA SER A 81 -7.86 3.42 -3.60
C SER A 81 -9.30 3.54 -4.10
N THR A 82 -10.21 4.02 -3.26
CA THR A 82 -11.62 4.26 -3.63
C THR A 82 -11.75 5.45 -4.57
N VAL A 83 -11.02 6.54 -4.32
CA VAL A 83 -10.99 7.72 -5.17
C VAL A 83 -10.48 7.39 -6.57
N ILE A 84 -9.33 6.68 -6.67
CA ILE A 84 -8.82 6.34 -8.01
C ILE A 84 -9.71 5.33 -8.73
N LEU A 85 -10.31 4.37 -8.02
CA LEU A 85 -11.29 3.45 -8.58
C LEU A 85 -12.47 4.20 -9.21
N HIS A 86 -13.04 5.16 -8.46
CA HIS A 86 -14.13 6.01 -8.94
C HIS A 86 -13.72 6.85 -10.16
N MET A 87 -12.58 7.55 -10.08
CA MET A 87 -12.11 8.42 -11.16
C MET A 87 -11.88 7.64 -12.45
N LEU A 88 -11.25 6.46 -12.39
CA LEU A 88 -11.01 5.66 -13.59
C LEU A 88 -12.32 5.16 -14.22
N LYS A 89 -13.31 4.77 -13.41
CA LYS A 89 -14.65 4.45 -13.93
C LYS A 89 -15.31 5.67 -14.56
N LYS A 90 -15.26 6.83 -13.89
CA LYS A 90 -15.80 8.11 -14.39
C LYS A 90 -15.15 8.53 -15.72
N PHE A 91 -13.86 8.27 -15.89
CA PHE A 91 -13.12 8.57 -17.12
C PHE A 91 -13.41 7.60 -18.26
N GLY A 92 -14.14 6.49 -18.02
CA GLY A 92 -14.53 5.53 -19.05
C GLY A 92 -13.52 4.40 -19.28
N TYR A 93 -12.61 4.15 -18.35
CA TYR A 93 -11.70 3.00 -18.46
C TYR A 93 -12.40 1.68 -18.14
N ALA A 94 -12.00 0.62 -18.84
CA ALA A 94 -12.38 -0.75 -18.50
C ALA A 94 -11.59 -1.23 -17.28
N ILE A 95 -12.24 -1.30 -16.13
CA ILE A 95 -11.59 -1.63 -14.85
C ILE A 95 -12.25 -2.81 -14.13
N GLU A 96 -11.43 -3.60 -13.46
CA GLU A 96 -11.83 -4.53 -12.41
C GLU A 96 -11.10 -4.14 -11.10
N ALA A 97 -11.64 -4.49 -9.93
CA ALA A 97 -11.04 -4.22 -8.63
C ALA A 97 -10.49 -5.51 -8.00
N ILE A 98 -9.37 -5.42 -7.29
CA ILE A 98 -8.79 -6.55 -6.54
C ILE A 98 -8.41 -6.10 -5.14
N THR A 99 -8.73 -6.91 -4.13
CA THR A 99 -8.40 -6.60 -2.74
C THR A 99 -7.79 -7.80 -2.01
N VAL A 100 -6.97 -7.51 -1.01
CA VAL A 100 -6.32 -8.51 -0.17
C VAL A 100 -6.67 -8.27 1.29
N ASN A 101 -7.60 -9.08 1.80
CA ASN A 101 -8.03 -9.05 3.18
C ASN A 101 -6.98 -9.73 4.09
N ALA A 102 -6.33 -8.92 4.91
CA ALA A 102 -5.31 -9.33 5.88
C ALA A 102 -5.90 -9.77 7.24
N HIS A 103 -7.22 -9.64 7.44
CA HIS A 103 -7.94 -10.01 8.66
C HIS A 103 -7.40 -9.28 9.92
N ILE A 104 -7.41 -7.95 9.89
CA ILE A 104 -6.99 -7.06 10.99
C ILE A 104 -8.25 -6.61 11.75
N GLY A 105 -8.96 -7.58 12.34
CA GLY A 105 -10.21 -7.34 13.07
C GLY A 105 -11.23 -6.51 12.29
N CYS A 106 -12.03 -5.73 13.02
CA CYS A 106 -13.15 -4.95 12.47
C CYS A 106 -12.67 -3.90 11.44
N TYR A 107 -11.41 -3.46 11.50
CA TYR A 107 -10.84 -2.52 10.52
C TYR A 107 -10.87 -3.07 9.09
N THR A 108 -10.46 -4.32 8.87
CA THR A 108 -10.51 -4.90 7.51
C THR A 108 -11.93 -5.25 7.08
N ASP A 109 -12.78 -5.65 8.03
CA ASP A 109 -14.14 -6.08 7.72
C ASP A 109 -15.00 -4.89 7.27
N GLU A 110 -14.86 -3.74 7.92
CA GLU A 110 -15.54 -2.51 7.53
C GLU A 110 -15.04 -1.98 6.19
N ASN A 111 -13.72 -1.90 6.01
CA ASN A 111 -13.12 -1.47 4.73
C ASN A 111 -13.54 -2.38 3.55
N LEU A 112 -13.70 -3.69 3.80
CA LEU A 112 -14.15 -4.62 2.77
C LEU A 112 -15.64 -4.45 2.45
N ARG A 113 -16.48 -4.22 3.46
CA ARG A 113 -17.92 -3.92 3.27
C ARG A 113 -18.11 -2.66 2.43
N ASN A 114 -17.43 -1.60 2.84
CA ASN A 114 -17.34 -0.32 2.15
C ASN A 114 -16.91 -0.46 0.68
N LEU A 115 -15.86 -1.25 0.44
CA LEU A 115 -15.37 -1.50 -0.91
C LEU A 115 -16.38 -2.28 -1.77
N ARG A 116 -17.06 -3.28 -1.20
CA ARG A 116 -18.14 -4.03 -1.89
C ARG A 116 -19.28 -3.11 -2.29
N GLU A 117 -19.75 -2.26 -1.37
CA GLU A 117 -20.80 -1.27 -1.63
C GLU A 117 -20.39 -0.33 -2.76
N MET A 118 -19.16 0.21 -2.69
CA MET A 118 -18.64 1.09 -3.73
C MET A 118 -18.60 0.38 -5.09
N CYS A 119 -18.02 -0.82 -5.16
CA CYS A 119 -17.89 -1.59 -6.40
C CYS A 119 -19.27 -1.93 -7.00
N ALA A 120 -20.26 -2.27 -6.16
CA ALA A 120 -21.63 -2.48 -6.60
C ALA A 120 -22.25 -1.19 -7.16
N LYS A 121 -22.06 -0.05 -6.49
CA LYS A 121 -22.60 1.25 -6.90
C LYS A 121 -22.10 1.72 -8.26
N ILE A 122 -20.83 1.45 -8.58
CA ILE A 122 -20.20 1.89 -9.85
C ILE A 122 -20.10 0.77 -10.90
N ASP A 123 -20.74 -0.37 -10.65
CA ASP A 123 -20.71 -1.56 -11.52
C ASP A 123 -19.27 -1.96 -11.91
N VAL A 124 -18.49 -2.36 -10.90
CA VAL A 124 -17.13 -2.87 -11.05
C VAL A 124 -17.02 -4.23 -10.36
N LYS A 125 -16.49 -5.22 -11.07
CA LYS A 125 -16.23 -6.55 -10.52
C LYS A 125 -15.12 -6.49 -9.46
N LEU A 126 -15.37 -7.02 -8.27
CA LEU A 126 -14.41 -7.10 -7.18
C LEU A 126 -13.88 -8.53 -6.99
N HIS A 127 -12.55 -8.67 -7.00
CA HIS A 127 -11.84 -9.92 -6.68
C HIS A 127 -11.29 -9.86 -5.26
N GLU A 128 -11.75 -10.77 -4.41
CA GLU A 128 -11.37 -10.80 -3.00
C GLU A 128 -10.42 -11.95 -2.68
N ILE A 129 -9.26 -11.60 -2.12
CA ILE A 129 -8.25 -12.57 -1.67
C ILE A 129 -8.14 -12.48 -0.16
N SER A 130 -7.99 -13.63 0.50
CA SER A 130 -7.93 -13.70 1.96
C SER A 130 -6.62 -14.33 2.44
N PHE A 131 -5.98 -13.68 3.41
CA PHE A 131 -4.85 -14.28 4.14
C PHE A 131 -5.21 -15.60 4.83
N ARG A 132 -6.41 -15.70 5.41
CA ARG A 132 -6.88 -16.95 6.03
C ARG A 132 -6.99 -18.08 5.00
N LYS A 133 -7.52 -17.78 3.81
CA LYS A 133 -7.62 -18.77 2.72
C LYS A 133 -6.23 -19.19 2.20
N GLU A 134 -5.32 -18.23 2.03
CA GLU A 134 -4.01 -18.48 1.41
C GLU A 134 -2.95 -19.04 2.35
N PHE A 135 -2.96 -18.62 3.61
CA PHE A 135 -1.91 -18.93 4.58
C PHE A 135 -2.44 -19.69 5.81
N GLY A 136 -3.75 -19.94 5.88
CA GLY A 136 -4.41 -20.53 7.04
C GLY A 136 -4.44 -19.62 8.28
N LYS A 137 -3.99 -18.37 8.16
CA LYS A 137 -3.69 -17.48 9.30
C LYS A 137 -4.00 -16.02 8.93
N SER A 138 -4.44 -15.21 9.90
CA SER A 138 -4.52 -13.74 9.74
C SER A 138 -3.13 -13.10 9.87
N LEU A 139 -3.01 -11.82 9.48
CA LEU A 139 -1.76 -11.07 9.69
C LEU A 139 -1.36 -11.04 11.18
N CYS A 140 -2.31 -10.75 12.08
CA CYS A 140 -2.04 -10.68 13.51
C CYS A 140 -1.49 -12.00 14.07
N TYR A 141 -2.04 -13.13 13.60
CA TYR A 141 -1.59 -14.45 14.02
C TYR A 141 -0.21 -14.80 13.44
N ILE A 142 0.04 -14.48 12.17
CA ILE A 142 1.37 -14.62 11.54
C ILE A 142 2.41 -13.81 12.34
N GLN A 143 2.08 -12.58 12.69
CA GLN A 143 2.98 -11.71 13.45
C GLN A 143 3.27 -12.26 14.85
N SER A 144 2.25 -12.78 15.54
CA SER A 144 2.39 -13.39 16.86
C SER A 144 3.40 -14.55 16.84
N ILE A 145 3.31 -15.43 15.84
CA ILE A 145 4.27 -16.55 15.67
C ILE A 145 5.68 -16.02 15.43
N LEU A 146 5.85 -15.04 14.54
CA LEU A 146 7.16 -14.47 14.24
C LEU A 146 7.82 -13.89 15.49
N LYS A 147 7.05 -13.14 16.29
CA LYS A 147 7.52 -12.57 17.56
C LYS A 147 7.88 -13.66 18.57
N ALA A 148 7.05 -14.69 18.71
CA ALA A 148 7.32 -15.82 19.61
C ALA A 148 8.60 -16.60 19.23
N LYS A 149 8.95 -16.61 17.94
CA LYS A 149 10.18 -17.21 17.41
C LYS A 149 11.39 -16.26 17.42
N GLY A 150 11.27 -15.06 18.01
CA GLY A 150 12.37 -14.11 18.14
C GLY A 150 12.63 -13.24 16.90
N TYR A 151 11.73 -13.21 15.92
CA TYR A 151 11.87 -12.32 14.76
C TYR A 151 11.22 -10.95 15.00
N ASP A 152 12.01 -9.87 14.96
CA ASP A 152 11.53 -8.48 15.08
C ASP A 152 11.11 -7.88 13.72
N TYR A 153 10.24 -8.56 12.98
CA TYR A 153 9.63 -7.96 11.80
C TYR A 153 8.49 -7.03 12.21
N LYS A 154 8.45 -5.80 11.69
CA LYS A 154 7.31 -4.90 11.92
C LYS A 154 6.08 -5.35 11.11
N ASN A 155 4.87 -5.11 11.62
CA ASN A 155 3.61 -5.50 10.97
C ASN A 155 3.53 -5.12 9.49
N CYS A 156 3.86 -3.87 9.17
CA CYS A 156 3.81 -3.35 7.81
C CYS A 156 4.82 -4.02 6.86
N HIS A 157 5.95 -4.50 7.39
CA HIS A 157 6.90 -5.29 6.60
C HIS A 157 6.28 -6.63 6.19
N THR A 158 5.81 -7.42 7.17
CA THR A 158 5.14 -8.71 6.98
C THR A 158 3.93 -8.57 6.04
N CYS A 159 3.05 -7.61 6.33
CA CYS A 159 1.85 -7.33 5.54
C CYS A 159 2.19 -6.95 4.10
N GLY A 160 3.17 -6.06 3.89
CA GLY A 160 3.57 -5.60 2.56
C GLY A 160 4.15 -6.74 1.70
N VAL A 161 4.98 -7.61 2.28
CA VAL A 161 5.55 -8.77 1.57
C VAL A 161 4.44 -9.71 1.11
N LEU A 162 3.55 -10.11 2.03
CA LEU A 162 2.47 -11.05 1.75
C LEU A 162 1.42 -10.47 0.78
N ARG A 163 1.02 -9.20 0.97
CA ARG A 163 0.05 -8.54 0.07
C ARG A 163 0.56 -8.44 -1.36
N ARG A 164 1.82 -8.01 -1.56
CA ARG A 164 2.40 -7.89 -2.91
C ARG A 164 2.53 -9.24 -3.61
N TYR A 165 2.84 -10.30 -2.85
CA TYR A 165 2.87 -11.66 -3.37
C TYR A 165 1.47 -12.12 -3.83
N LEU A 166 0.46 -11.96 -2.97
CA LEU A 166 -0.91 -12.34 -3.32
C LEU A 166 -1.44 -11.54 -4.50
N LEU A 167 -1.19 -10.23 -4.52
CA LEU A 167 -1.58 -9.38 -5.63
C LEU A 167 -0.97 -9.86 -6.95
N ASN A 168 0.32 -10.22 -6.96
CA ASN A 168 0.97 -10.74 -8.17
C ASN A 168 0.44 -12.13 -8.58
N LYS A 169 0.31 -13.04 -7.61
CA LYS A 169 -0.17 -14.42 -7.83
C LYS A 169 -1.58 -14.43 -8.43
N TYR A 170 -2.47 -13.61 -7.88
CA TYR A 170 -3.90 -13.60 -8.24
C TYR A 170 -4.25 -12.66 -9.39
N SER A 171 -3.41 -11.67 -9.71
CA SER A 171 -3.64 -10.83 -10.89
C SER A 171 -3.35 -11.57 -12.19
N LYS A 172 -2.38 -12.50 -12.21
CA LYS A 172 -1.98 -13.25 -13.41
C LYS A 172 -3.14 -13.90 -14.19
N PRO A 173 -4.02 -14.72 -13.56
CA PRO A 173 -5.13 -15.35 -14.28
C PRO A 173 -6.20 -14.36 -14.75
N LEU A 174 -6.17 -13.11 -14.27
CA LEU A 174 -7.08 -12.05 -14.72
C LEU A 174 -6.56 -11.34 -15.97
N HIS A 175 -5.31 -11.60 -16.37
CA HIS A 175 -4.63 -11.02 -17.53
C HIS A 175 -4.74 -9.48 -17.63
N PRO A 176 -4.50 -8.69 -16.56
CA PRO A 176 -4.47 -7.24 -16.67
C PRO A 176 -3.18 -6.77 -17.33
N ASP A 177 -3.27 -5.71 -18.13
CA ASP A 177 -2.10 -5.04 -18.69
C ASP A 177 -1.36 -4.25 -17.60
N VAL A 178 -2.13 -3.64 -16.69
CA VAL A 178 -1.58 -2.86 -15.56
C VAL A 178 -2.36 -3.05 -14.27
N ILE A 179 -1.65 -2.90 -13.15
CA ILE A 179 -2.26 -2.78 -11.81
C ILE A 179 -2.14 -1.34 -11.33
N VAL A 180 -3.28 -0.70 -11.09
CA VAL A 180 -3.35 0.64 -10.50
C VAL A 180 -3.31 0.54 -8.98
N THR A 181 -2.51 1.38 -8.32
CA THR A 181 -2.50 1.52 -6.86
C THR A 181 -2.79 2.96 -6.45
N GLY A 182 -3.43 3.15 -5.30
CA GLY A 182 -3.82 4.47 -4.78
C GLY A 182 -2.71 5.24 -4.05
N HIS A 183 -1.42 5.07 -4.41
CA HIS A 183 -0.36 5.83 -3.75
C HIS A 183 -0.37 7.28 -4.24
N ASN A 184 -0.39 8.21 -3.29
CA ASN A 184 -0.49 9.65 -3.55
C ASN A 184 0.88 10.37 -3.36
N LEU A 185 0.93 11.69 -3.54
CA LEU A 185 2.16 12.48 -3.40
C LEU A 185 2.84 12.31 -2.03
N ASP A 186 2.05 12.31 -0.97
CA ASP A 186 2.53 12.17 0.40
C ASP A 186 3.19 10.79 0.62
N ASP A 187 2.57 9.73 0.11
CA ASP A 187 3.11 8.36 0.19
C ASP A 187 4.47 8.22 -0.50
N GLU A 188 4.63 8.88 -1.65
CA GLU A 188 5.85 8.85 -2.44
C GLU A 188 6.94 9.72 -1.81
N ALA A 189 6.60 10.93 -1.33
CA ALA A 189 7.55 11.79 -0.63
C ALA A 189 8.09 11.09 0.63
N GLN A 190 7.21 10.44 1.40
CA GLN A 190 7.61 9.59 2.52
C GLN A 190 8.52 8.45 2.05
N ALA A 191 8.16 7.72 0.99
CA ALA A 191 8.98 6.62 0.49
C ALA A 191 10.38 7.06 0.06
N VAL A 192 10.51 8.20 -0.64
CA VAL A 192 11.80 8.76 -1.06
C VAL A 192 12.64 9.12 0.17
N MET A 193 12.10 9.91 1.09
CA MET A 193 12.84 10.35 2.28
C MET A 193 13.22 9.18 3.19
N MET A 194 12.31 8.22 3.40
CA MET A 194 12.59 7.03 4.19
C MET A 194 13.79 6.26 3.65
N ASN A 195 13.88 6.07 2.33
CA ASN A 195 14.97 5.30 1.73
C ASN A 195 16.26 6.11 1.63
N LEU A 196 16.17 7.43 1.42
CA LEU A 196 17.31 8.33 1.47
C LEU A 196 18.00 8.29 2.84
N PHE A 197 17.24 8.48 3.92
CA PHE A 197 17.78 8.46 5.28
C PHE A 197 18.31 7.09 5.73
N ARG A 198 17.83 6.01 5.13
CA ARG A 198 18.34 4.65 5.36
C ARG A 198 19.56 4.30 4.50
N GLY A 199 20.02 5.19 3.63
CA GLY A 199 21.09 4.90 2.66
C GLY A 199 20.70 3.89 1.58
N ASN A 200 19.40 3.61 1.40
CA ASN A 200 18.88 2.61 0.46
C ASN A 200 18.60 3.21 -0.92
N LEU A 201 19.60 3.86 -1.53
CA LEU A 201 19.45 4.53 -2.82
C LEU A 201 19.04 3.58 -3.96
N GLN A 202 19.42 2.31 -3.87
CA GLN A 202 18.98 1.26 -4.78
C GLN A 202 17.45 1.07 -4.77
N VAL A 203 16.81 1.21 -3.60
CA VAL A 203 15.34 1.15 -3.50
C VAL A 203 14.72 2.41 -4.08
N CYS A 204 15.34 3.57 -3.84
CA CYS A 204 14.91 4.84 -4.45
C CYS A 204 14.88 4.73 -5.97
N ALA A 205 15.88 4.13 -6.62
CA ALA A 205 15.93 3.96 -8.07
C ALA A 205 14.67 3.29 -8.67
N ARG A 206 13.94 2.50 -7.87
CA ARG A 206 12.73 1.78 -8.29
C ARG A 206 11.43 2.51 -7.94
N ILE A 207 11.50 3.69 -7.33
CA ILE A 207 10.36 4.55 -7.03
C ILE A 207 10.01 5.38 -8.26
N GLY A 208 8.71 5.53 -8.53
CA GLY A 208 8.21 6.37 -9.59
C GLY A 208 6.73 6.12 -9.90
N PRO A 209 6.14 6.87 -10.84
CA PRO A 209 4.75 6.68 -11.27
C PRO A 209 4.49 5.29 -11.86
N LYS A 210 5.54 4.69 -12.45
CA LYS A 210 5.60 3.29 -12.88
C LYS A 210 6.56 2.55 -11.95
N THR A 211 6.07 1.49 -11.31
CA THR A 211 6.85 0.62 -10.43
C THR A 211 6.79 -0.82 -10.90
N GLY A 212 7.94 -1.49 -10.89
CA GLY A 212 8.15 -2.74 -11.63
C GLY A 212 9.27 -2.54 -12.63
N MET A 213 9.83 -3.63 -13.16
CA MET A 213 10.86 -3.50 -14.19
C MET A 213 10.23 -2.97 -15.46
N VAL A 214 10.51 -1.70 -15.76
CA VAL A 214 10.30 -1.11 -17.07
C VAL A 214 11.42 -1.65 -17.95
N HIS A 215 11.13 -2.62 -18.78
CA HIS A 215 11.97 -2.93 -19.91
C HIS A 215 11.11 -2.92 -21.16
N ASP A 216 11.44 -1.99 -22.06
CA ASP A 216 10.93 -1.95 -23.42
C ASP A 216 10.98 -3.35 -24.01
N SER A 217 9.84 -3.76 -24.57
CA SER A 217 9.57 -5.06 -25.16
C SER A 217 10.47 -5.45 -26.35
N LYS A 218 11.56 -4.72 -26.61
CA LYS A 218 12.32 -4.79 -27.86
C LYS A 218 13.69 -5.47 -27.77
N THR A 219 14.27 -5.71 -26.59
CA THR A 219 15.69 -6.15 -26.53
C THR A 219 15.99 -7.31 -25.58
N ASP A 220 14.99 -7.98 -24.99
CA ASP A 220 15.29 -8.89 -23.88
C ASP A 220 14.69 -10.30 -24.06
N HIS A 221 15.51 -11.24 -24.54
CA HIS A 221 15.15 -12.60 -24.95
C HIS A 221 14.77 -13.57 -23.79
N ASN A 222 14.85 -13.15 -22.53
CA ASN A 222 14.37 -13.95 -21.38
C ASN A 222 12.91 -13.63 -21.04
N SER A 223 12.00 -14.05 -21.92
CA SER A 223 10.58 -13.65 -21.96
C SER A 223 9.68 -14.33 -20.90
N ALA A 224 9.97 -15.58 -20.51
CA ALA A 224 9.03 -16.41 -19.74
C ALA A 224 8.87 -15.95 -18.27
N THR A 225 9.99 -15.68 -17.59
CA THR A 225 9.99 -15.24 -16.18
C THR A 225 9.53 -13.79 -16.02
N LYS A 226 9.78 -12.95 -17.04
CA LYS A 226 9.45 -11.52 -17.07
C LYS A 226 7.94 -11.27 -17.28
N LYS A 227 7.24 -12.14 -18.04
CA LYS A 227 5.77 -12.12 -18.19
C LYS A 227 5.00 -12.43 -16.89
N LYS A 228 5.68 -12.86 -15.81
CA LYS A 228 5.06 -13.17 -14.52
C LYS A 228 4.88 -11.95 -13.60
N PHE A 229 5.35 -10.76 -13.97
CA PHE A 229 5.06 -9.52 -13.24
C PHE A 229 4.14 -8.62 -14.04
N VAL A 230 3.04 -8.20 -13.42
CA VAL A 230 2.19 -7.14 -13.98
C VAL A 230 2.73 -5.78 -13.55
N GLN A 231 2.88 -4.86 -14.51
CA GLN A 231 3.32 -3.50 -14.29
C GLN A 231 2.39 -2.79 -13.30
N ARG A 232 2.95 -2.11 -12.29
CA ARG A 232 2.17 -1.32 -11.33
C ARG A 232 2.31 0.17 -11.64
N VAL A 233 1.21 0.89 -11.54
CA VAL A 233 1.15 2.31 -11.86
C VAL A 233 0.41 3.10 -10.76
N LYS A 234 0.74 4.39 -10.66
CA LYS A 234 0.25 5.28 -9.60
C LYS A 234 -0.30 6.57 -10.22
N PRO A 235 -1.58 6.61 -10.62
CA PRO A 235 -2.17 7.82 -11.20
C PRO A 235 -2.28 9.00 -10.22
N LEU A 236 -2.34 8.73 -8.91
CA LEU A 236 -2.39 9.75 -7.85
C LEU A 236 -1.01 10.32 -7.48
N TYR A 237 0.07 9.98 -8.20
CA TYR A 237 1.45 10.27 -7.82
C TYR A 237 1.74 11.76 -7.52
N PHE A 238 1.04 12.69 -8.17
CA PHE A 238 1.17 14.15 -7.96
C PHE A 238 -0.01 14.78 -7.24
N VAL A 239 -0.89 13.98 -6.64
CA VAL A 239 -2.08 14.45 -5.91
C VAL A 239 -1.78 14.36 -4.41
N ARG A 240 -2.04 15.44 -3.66
CA ARG A 240 -1.86 15.47 -2.20
C ARG A 240 -2.88 14.58 -1.50
N GLU A 241 -2.50 13.95 -0.38
CA GLU A 241 -3.44 13.18 0.45
C GLU A 241 -4.64 14.02 0.90
N SER A 242 -4.42 15.30 1.20
CA SER A 242 -5.49 16.23 1.61
C SER A 242 -6.54 16.44 0.50
N ASP A 243 -6.13 16.49 -0.77
CA ASP A 243 -7.06 16.65 -1.88
C ASP A 243 -7.79 15.36 -2.22
N VAL A 244 -7.16 14.20 -2.00
CA VAL A 244 -7.83 12.90 -2.04
C VAL A 244 -8.92 12.81 -0.97
N VAL A 245 -8.63 13.26 0.26
CA VAL A 245 -9.62 13.31 1.35
C VAL A 245 -10.79 14.22 0.97
N LYS A 246 -10.52 15.44 0.49
CA LYS A 246 -11.59 16.38 0.05
C LYS A 246 -12.43 15.78 -1.06
N TYR A 247 -11.82 15.17 -2.08
CA TYR A 247 -12.55 14.49 -3.15
C TYR A 247 -13.44 13.37 -2.60
N SER A 248 -12.90 12.52 -1.72
CA SER A 248 -13.65 11.44 -1.09
C SER A 248 -14.85 11.94 -0.28
N LYS A 249 -14.67 13.01 0.49
CA LYS A 249 -15.73 13.65 1.30
C LYS A 249 -16.78 14.30 0.42
N LEU A 250 -16.39 15.03 -0.62
CA LEU A 250 -17.30 15.67 -1.57
C LEU A 250 -18.26 14.65 -2.22
N HIS A 251 -17.74 13.48 -2.57
CA HIS A 251 -18.51 12.41 -3.20
C HIS A 251 -19.20 11.46 -2.20
N ASN A 252 -19.07 11.71 -0.88
CA ASN A 252 -19.64 10.89 0.19
C ASN A 252 -19.29 9.40 0.05
N PHE A 253 -18.02 9.09 -0.23
CA PHE A 253 -17.62 7.68 -0.34
C PHE A 253 -17.69 6.97 1.02
N PRO A 254 -18.16 5.70 1.05
CA PRO A 254 -18.18 4.91 2.26
C PRO A 254 -16.76 4.45 2.56
N VAL A 255 -15.95 5.27 3.23
CA VAL A 255 -14.57 4.94 3.56
C VAL A 255 -14.25 5.30 5.00
N TYR A 256 -13.36 4.53 5.61
CA TYR A 256 -12.79 4.87 6.90
C TYR A 256 -11.59 5.80 6.70
N TYR A 257 -11.62 6.98 7.33
CA TYR A 257 -10.54 7.97 7.24
C TYR A 257 -9.44 7.78 8.28
N GLY A 258 -9.63 6.88 9.26
CA GLY A 258 -8.61 6.58 10.26
C GLY A 258 -7.49 5.68 9.74
N GLU A 259 -6.41 5.61 10.50
CA GLU A 259 -5.24 4.82 10.13
C GLU A 259 -5.41 3.33 10.46
N CYS A 260 -4.57 2.51 9.84
CA CYS A 260 -4.51 1.08 10.16
C CYS A 260 -4.03 0.90 11.61
N PRO A 261 -4.67 0.05 12.44
CA PRO A 261 -4.21 -0.21 13.81
C PRO A 261 -2.76 -0.72 13.89
N CYS A 262 -2.25 -1.28 12.81
CA CYS A 262 -0.89 -1.82 12.73
C CYS A 262 0.18 -0.80 12.30
N SER A 263 -0.18 0.47 11.99
CA SER A 263 0.77 1.48 11.46
C SER A 263 1.42 2.38 12.50
N SER A 264 1.06 2.25 13.79
CA SER A 264 1.51 3.14 14.88
C SER A 264 3.03 3.20 15.06
N ASP A 265 3.72 2.05 15.07
CA ASP A 265 5.18 1.97 15.25
C ASP A 265 5.89 1.73 13.92
N THR A 266 5.86 2.71 13.04
CA THR A 266 6.55 2.61 11.74
C THR A 266 7.38 3.84 11.43
N TYR A 267 8.55 3.62 10.85
CA TYR A 267 9.38 4.69 10.28
C TYR A 267 8.64 5.58 9.26
N ARG A 268 7.59 5.04 8.64
CA ARG A 268 6.70 5.82 7.76
C ARG A 268 5.89 6.84 8.57
N ARG A 269 5.40 6.47 9.76
CA ARG A 269 4.71 7.37 10.68
C ARG A 269 5.64 8.50 11.12
N GLU A 270 6.89 8.20 11.47
CA GLU A 270 7.90 9.22 11.79
C GLU A 270 8.09 10.22 10.63
N MET A 271 8.19 9.75 9.38
CA MET A 271 8.28 10.66 8.24
C MET A 271 7.01 11.48 8.02
N LYS A 272 5.82 10.89 8.24
CA LYS A 272 4.54 11.60 8.16
C LYS A 272 4.46 12.70 9.22
N ASP A 273 4.85 12.41 10.46
CA ASP A 273 4.86 13.36 11.56
C ASP A 273 5.90 14.47 11.32
N MET A 274 7.07 14.13 10.76
CA MET A 274 8.06 15.12 10.31
C MET A 274 7.48 16.07 9.25
N PHE A 275 6.81 15.57 8.22
CA PHE A 275 6.17 16.44 7.22
C PHE A 275 5.08 17.31 7.83
N LYS A 276 4.28 16.75 8.74
CA LYS A 276 3.26 17.51 9.47
C LYS A 276 3.87 18.64 10.29
N SER A 277 5.07 18.45 10.84
CA SER A 277 5.76 19.46 11.65
C SER A 277 6.17 20.72 10.87
N PHE A 278 6.27 20.63 9.54
CA PHE A 278 6.54 21.80 8.69
C PHE A 278 5.34 22.76 8.58
N GLY A 279 4.14 22.32 8.98
CA GLY A 279 2.92 23.11 8.96
C GLY A 279 2.37 23.38 7.55
N GLU A 280 1.17 23.95 7.50
CA GLU A 280 0.46 24.26 6.24
C GLU A 280 1.21 25.26 5.34
N GLN A 281 2.07 26.09 5.94
CA GLN A 281 2.89 27.08 5.20
C GLN A 281 3.96 26.46 4.30
N ARG A 282 4.19 25.14 4.39
CA ARG A 282 5.23 24.43 3.64
C ARG A 282 4.70 23.16 2.99
N ASP A 283 3.42 23.15 2.62
CA ASP A 283 2.76 22.02 1.98
C ASP A 283 3.43 21.63 0.64
N GLU A 284 4.10 22.58 -0.03
CA GLU A 284 4.83 22.39 -1.28
C GLU A 284 6.11 21.55 -1.11
N VAL A 285 6.61 21.35 0.12
CA VAL A 285 7.85 20.60 0.37
C VAL A 285 7.76 19.18 -0.23
N LYS A 286 6.61 18.53 -0.13
CA LYS A 286 6.39 17.19 -0.70
C LYS A 286 6.51 17.20 -2.22
N GLU A 287 6.00 18.24 -2.87
CA GLU A 287 6.14 18.42 -4.32
C GLU A 287 7.59 18.69 -4.71
N HIS A 288 8.31 19.53 -3.96
CA HIS A 288 9.71 19.84 -4.22
C HIS A 288 10.61 18.61 -4.07
N ILE A 289 10.37 17.77 -3.06
CA ILE A 289 11.05 16.48 -2.88
C ILE A 289 10.83 15.61 -4.11
N ILE A 290 9.59 15.46 -4.56
CA ILE A 290 9.26 14.59 -5.69
C ILE A 290 9.78 15.14 -7.02
N LYS A 291 9.67 16.45 -7.26
CA LYS A 291 10.24 17.11 -8.45
C LYS A 291 11.76 16.93 -8.51
N SER A 292 12.45 17.15 -7.38
CA SER A 292 13.89 16.93 -7.26
C SER A 292 14.26 15.46 -7.42
N PHE A 293 13.46 14.55 -6.88
CA PHE A 293 13.71 13.12 -7.02
C PHE A 293 13.57 12.66 -8.47
N ILE A 294 12.57 13.15 -9.21
CA ILE A 294 12.37 12.81 -10.62
C ILE A 294 13.58 13.25 -11.47
N SER A 295 14.14 14.44 -11.23
CA SER A 295 15.28 14.95 -12.01
C SER A 295 16.54 14.09 -11.85
N ILE A 296 16.70 13.39 -10.72
CA ILE A 296 17.83 12.48 -10.46
C ILE A 296 17.48 11.00 -10.68
N SER A 297 16.22 10.68 -10.95
CA SER A 297 15.74 9.29 -10.96
C SER A 297 16.33 8.44 -12.08
N GLU A 298 16.49 8.99 -13.28
CA GLU A 298 17.08 8.27 -14.43
C GLU A 298 18.57 7.99 -14.26
N PRO A 299 19.43 8.97 -13.88
CA PRO A 299 20.82 8.68 -13.51
C PRO A 299 20.93 7.63 -12.39
N LEU A 300 20.05 7.70 -11.39
CA LEU A 300 20.04 6.75 -10.29
C LEU A 300 19.69 5.32 -10.76
N LYS A 301 18.67 5.19 -11.62
CA LYS A 301 18.33 3.91 -12.27
C LYS A 301 19.48 3.36 -13.08
N ALA A 302 20.09 4.17 -13.93
CA ALA A 302 21.22 3.74 -14.76
C ALA A 302 22.38 3.20 -13.91
N HIS A 303 22.72 3.90 -12.83
CA HIS A 303 23.78 3.48 -11.91
C HIS A 303 23.49 2.12 -11.26
N PHE A 304 22.28 1.93 -10.71
CA PHE A 304 21.95 0.69 -10.01
C PHE A 304 21.56 -0.46 -10.94
N MET A 305 21.05 -0.19 -12.15
CA MET A 305 20.79 -1.22 -13.16
C MET A 305 22.08 -1.84 -13.70
N GLN A 306 23.17 -1.07 -13.80
CA GLN A 306 24.49 -1.59 -14.17
C GLN A 306 25.15 -2.38 -13.03
N ALA A 307 24.89 -2.00 -11.78
CA ALA A 307 25.38 -2.71 -10.60
C ALA A 307 24.61 -4.01 -10.31
N GLU A 308 23.34 -4.09 -10.71
CA GLU A 308 22.47 -5.24 -10.53
C GLU A 308 22.61 -6.25 -11.70
N GLY A 309 23.72 -6.96 -11.74
CA GLY A 309 23.85 -8.23 -12.48
C GLY A 309 22.98 -9.38 -11.92
N GLY A 310 21.90 -9.08 -11.20
CA GLY A 310 21.00 -10.07 -10.61
C GLY A 310 19.86 -10.39 -11.56
N ALA A 311 20.00 -11.44 -12.37
CA ALA A 311 18.91 -11.92 -13.23
C ALA A 311 17.64 -12.18 -12.39
N ILE A 312 16.48 -11.70 -12.86
CA ILE A 312 15.21 -12.18 -12.31
C ILE A 312 15.15 -13.68 -12.59
N GLN A 313 15.00 -14.45 -11.53
CA GLN A 313 14.83 -15.89 -11.58
C GLN A 313 13.51 -16.32 -10.96
N GLU A 314 13.21 -17.60 -11.04
CA GLU A 314 12.04 -18.18 -10.39
C GLU A 314 12.40 -18.66 -9.00
N CYS A 315 11.54 -18.39 -8.03
CA CYS A 315 11.69 -18.94 -6.70
C CYS A 315 11.58 -20.47 -6.76
N LEU A 316 12.56 -21.18 -6.22
CA LEU A 316 12.63 -22.65 -6.18
C LEU A 316 11.46 -23.31 -5.44
N ILE A 317 10.72 -22.55 -4.61
CA ILE A 317 9.60 -23.06 -3.80
C ILE A 317 8.24 -22.79 -4.45
N CYS A 318 8.03 -21.60 -5.02
CA CYS A 318 6.70 -21.19 -5.49
C CYS A 318 6.63 -20.83 -6.98
N GLY A 319 7.76 -20.83 -7.70
CA GLY A 319 7.81 -20.46 -9.11
C GLY A 319 7.49 -18.98 -9.41
N GLU A 320 7.27 -18.16 -8.39
CA GLU A 320 7.09 -16.72 -8.53
C GLU A 320 8.43 -16.02 -8.78
N PRO A 321 8.45 -14.93 -9.55
CA PRO A 321 9.66 -14.16 -9.79
C PRO A 321 10.36 -13.68 -8.52
N SER A 322 11.68 -13.76 -8.52
CA SER A 322 12.51 -13.35 -7.41
C SER A 322 13.90 -12.92 -7.86
N SER A 323 14.54 -12.06 -7.06
CA SER A 323 15.96 -11.73 -7.19
C SER A 323 16.87 -12.67 -6.39
N LYS A 324 16.31 -13.75 -5.83
CA LYS A 324 16.97 -14.75 -4.97
C LYS A 324 16.37 -16.13 -5.26
N ASP A 325 17.06 -17.19 -4.91
CA ASP A 325 16.58 -18.57 -5.10
C ASP A 325 15.28 -18.83 -4.33
N ILE A 326 15.16 -18.23 -3.13
CA ILE A 326 13.95 -18.25 -2.31
C ILE A 326 13.41 -16.82 -2.17
N CYS A 327 12.18 -16.60 -2.64
CA CYS A 327 11.56 -15.29 -2.54
C CYS A 327 11.27 -14.88 -1.09
N ASN A 328 11.19 -13.58 -0.84
CA ASN A 328 10.94 -13.03 0.50
C ASN A 328 9.67 -13.60 1.15
N THR A 329 8.64 -13.94 0.37
CA THR A 329 7.43 -14.58 0.89
C THR A 329 7.70 -16.00 1.38
N CYS A 330 8.32 -16.85 0.55
CA CYS A 330 8.66 -18.21 0.96
C CYS A 330 9.63 -18.22 2.14
N ALA A 331 10.62 -17.33 2.16
CA ALA A 331 11.56 -17.16 3.27
C ALA A 331 10.89 -16.64 4.56
N LEU A 332 9.81 -15.87 4.45
CA LEU A 332 9.00 -15.43 5.58
C LEU A 332 8.10 -16.57 6.10
N LEU A 333 7.42 -17.29 5.19
CA LEU A 333 6.55 -18.41 5.53
C LEU A 333 7.31 -19.61 6.10
N ALA A 334 8.55 -19.84 5.66
CA ALA A 334 9.42 -20.88 6.22
C ALA A 334 9.66 -20.68 7.73
N LYS A 335 9.80 -19.42 8.18
CA LYS A 335 9.95 -19.07 9.60
C LYS A 335 8.70 -19.39 10.43
N LEU A 336 7.54 -19.51 9.80
CA LEU A 336 6.30 -19.88 10.48
C LEU A 336 6.23 -21.38 10.77
N ARG A 337 6.92 -22.22 10.00
CA ARG A 337 6.94 -23.67 10.20
C ARG A 337 7.68 -24.02 11.48
N ASP A 338 7.18 -25.00 12.22
CA ASP A 338 7.87 -25.50 13.40
C ASP A 338 9.00 -26.44 12.99
N ASN A 339 10.19 -26.23 13.53
CA ASN A 339 11.30 -27.20 13.45
C ASN A 339 11.03 -28.46 14.29
N LYS A 340 9.77 -28.84 14.50
CA LYS A 340 9.34 -30.02 15.24
C LYS A 340 8.44 -30.94 14.40
N ILE A 341 8.80 -31.17 13.13
CA ILE A 341 8.45 -32.41 12.42
C ILE A 341 9.66 -32.83 11.58
N ILE A 342 10.74 -33.23 12.25
CA ILE A 342 11.64 -34.27 11.78
C ILE A 342 12.02 -35.09 13.00
N LYS A 343 11.23 -36.12 13.30
CA LYS A 343 11.74 -37.34 13.92
C LYS A 343 10.99 -38.50 13.27
N SER A 344 11.78 -39.25 12.49
CA SER A 344 11.60 -40.63 11.99
C SER A 344 10.24 -41.01 11.45
#